data_AF-A0A1E7DS35-F1
#
_entry.id   AF-A0A1E7DS35-F1
#
_cell.length_a   1.000
_cell.length_b   1.000
_cell.length_c   1.000
_cell.angle_alpha   90.00
_cell.angle_beta   90.00
_cell.angle_gamma   90.00
#
_symmetry.space_group_name_H-M   'P 1'
#
loop_
_entity.id
_entity.type
_entity.pdbx_description
1 polymer ?
#
loop_
_entity_poly.entity_id
_entity_poly.type
_entity_poly.pdbx_seq_one_letter_code
_entity_poly.pdbx_strand_id
1 'polypeptide(L)'
;MLNHLPKVYRDSPDFQEACRVEGKIWDRLDLAIENVLDNTFIDTATWGLSVMENELSIPVDLSKPLDHRRSMLKARKRGSGTLSAKLIKSVAESFQHGSVQVQPIQGQSKFLITFNDVFGVPENLEDMKIALRKILPGHRIVEFQFRYLLIRDVNAMTIAQLESTPLNKFAGGA
;
A
#
# COMPACT_ATOMS: atom_id res chain seq x y z
N MET A 1 37.63 -14.00 -26.35
CA MET A 1 37.45 -13.79 -27.80
C MET A 1 38.47 -14.50 -28.68
N LEU A 2 39.78 -14.26 -28.53
CA LEU A 2 40.83 -14.87 -29.39
C LEU A 2 40.73 -16.41 -29.52
N ASN A 3 40.38 -17.11 -28.43
CA ASN A 3 40.24 -18.56 -28.44
C ASN A 3 39.06 -19.09 -29.26
N HIS A 4 38.12 -18.22 -29.67
CA HIS A 4 36.99 -18.58 -30.53
C HIS A 4 37.31 -18.40 -32.03
N LEU A 5 38.43 -17.76 -32.37
CA LEU A 5 38.88 -17.64 -33.76
C LEU A 5 39.60 -18.93 -34.23
N PRO A 6 39.58 -19.25 -35.53
CA PRO A 6 40.47 -20.26 -36.12
C PRO A 6 41.94 -19.99 -35.81
N LYS A 7 42.76 -21.04 -35.65
CA LYS A 7 44.18 -20.92 -35.22
C LYS A 7 44.99 -19.93 -36.07
N VAL A 8 44.77 -19.93 -37.39
CA VAL A 8 45.48 -19.06 -38.35
C VAL A 8 45.32 -17.57 -38.03
N TYR A 9 44.17 -17.16 -37.48
CA TYR A 9 43.91 -15.76 -37.14
C TYR A 9 44.38 -15.37 -35.73
N ARG A 10 44.70 -16.34 -34.87
CA ARG A 10 45.14 -16.06 -33.49
C ARG A 10 46.53 -15.47 -33.43
N ASP A 11 47.38 -15.82 -34.39
CA ASP A 11 48.78 -15.39 -34.44
C ASP A 11 48.94 -14.07 -35.23
N SER A 12 47.90 -13.59 -35.90
CA SER A 12 47.92 -12.33 -36.65
C SER A 12 47.89 -11.13 -35.69
N PRO A 13 48.87 -10.20 -35.77
CA PRO A 13 48.89 -9.00 -34.93
C PRO A 13 47.64 -8.13 -35.05
N ASP A 14 47.10 -7.99 -36.27
CA ASP A 14 45.92 -7.18 -36.53
C ASP A 14 44.68 -7.74 -35.83
N PHE A 15 44.49 -9.06 -35.86
CA PHE A 15 43.37 -9.72 -35.18
C PHE A 15 43.54 -9.73 -33.65
N GLN A 16 44.78 -9.84 -33.15
CA GLN A 16 45.06 -9.70 -31.72
C GLN A 16 44.70 -8.30 -31.21
N GLU A 17 45.10 -7.25 -31.94
CA GLU A 17 44.75 -5.88 -31.57
C GLU A 17 43.25 -5.60 -31.70
N ALA A 18 42.61 -6.08 -32.77
CA ALA A 18 41.15 -5.97 -32.93
C ALA A 18 40.40 -6.61 -31.76
N CYS A 19 40.71 -7.87 -31.43
CA CYS A 19 40.10 -8.56 -30.29
C CYS A 19 40.41 -7.88 -28.95
N ARG A 20 41.58 -7.25 -28.78
CA ARG A 20 41.94 -6.52 -27.57
C ARG A 20 41.09 -5.26 -27.41
N VAL A 21 40.91 -4.48 -28.49
CA VAL A 21 40.07 -3.29 -28.48
C VAL A 21 38.61 -3.66 -28.23
N GLU A 22 38.12 -4.69 -28.92
CA GLU A 22 36.76 -5.18 -28.74
C GLU A 22 36.55 -5.72 -27.32
N GLY A 23 37.53 -6.44 -26.75
CA GLY A 23 37.47 -6.92 -25.37
C GLY A 23 37.21 -5.80 -24.36
N LYS A 24 37.86 -4.64 -24.53
CA LYS A 24 37.61 -3.47 -23.68
C LYS A 24 36.20 -2.91 -23.78
N ILE A 25 35.53 -3.09 -24.93
CA ILE A 25 34.14 -2.67 -25.10
C ILE A 25 33.22 -3.61 -24.32
N TRP A 26 33.46 -4.92 -24.40
CA TRP A 26 32.73 -5.92 -23.62
C TRP A 26 32.92 -5.73 -22.13
N ASP A 27 34.16 -5.52 -21.66
CA ASP A 27 34.44 -5.26 -20.24
C ASP A 27 33.67 -4.04 -19.71
N ARG A 28 33.55 -2.98 -20.53
CA ARG A 28 32.76 -1.78 -20.17
C ARG A 28 31.26 -2.06 -20.15
N LEU A 29 30.77 -2.87 -21.08
CA LEU A 29 29.37 -3.25 -21.13
C LEU A 29 29.00 -4.09 -19.91
N ASP A 30 29.83 -5.06 -19.55
CA ASP A 30 29.63 -5.90 -18.38
C ASP A 30 29.60 -5.05 -17.10
N LEU A 31 30.55 -4.11 -16.94
CA LEU A 31 30.55 -3.18 -15.82
C LEU A 31 29.29 -2.29 -15.78
N ALA A 32 28.79 -1.86 -16.94
CA ALA A 32 27.57 -1.06 -17.02
C ALA A 32 26.34 -1.88 -16.63
N ILE A 33 26.27 -3.14 -17.06
CA ILE A 33 25.19 -4.07 -16.67
C ILE A 33 25.21 -4.29 -15.17
N GLU A 34 26.37 -4.61 -14.59
CA GLU A 34 26.54 -4.78 -13.15
C GLU A 34 26.12 -3.52 -12.38
N ASN A 35 26.56 -2.34 -12.84
CA ASN A 35 26.18 -1.07 -12.20
C ASN A 35 24.67 -0.84 -12.19
N VAL A 36 23.97 -1.16 -13.30
CA VAL A 36 22.52 -1.05 -13.37
C VAL A 36 21.87 -2.04 -12.42
N LEU A 37 22.29 -3.31 -12.43
CA LEU A 37 21.76 -4.36 -11.56
C LEU A 37 21.92 -4.00 -10.07
N ASP A 38 23.09 -3.52 -9.66
CA ASP A 38 23.36 -3.06 -8.30
C ASP A 38 22.46 -1.89 -7.88
N ASN A 39 21.93 -1.13 -8.83
CA ASN A 39 21.03 -0.01 -8.56
C ASN A 39 19.54 -0.34 -8.67
N THR A 40 19.18 -1.61 -8.93
CA THR A 40 17.78 -2.06 -8.97
C THR A 40 17.21 -2.44 -7.61
N PHE A 41 18.04 -2.83 -6.64
CA PHE A 41 17.60 -3.21 -5.30
C PHE A 41 17.89 -2.11 -4.28
N ILE A 42 16.98 -1.91 -3.32
CA ILE A 42 17.09 -0.86 -2.30
C ILE A 42 18.40 -1.00 -1.50
N ASP A 43 18.80 -2.22 -1.19
CA ASP A 43 19.96 -2.49 -0.34
C ASP A 43 21.29 -2.15 -0.99
N THR A 44 21.38 -2.31 -2.30
CA THR A 44 22.62 -2.09 -3.07
C THR A 44 22.65 -0.74 -3.76
N ALA A 45 21.48 -0.14 -4.02
CA ALA A 45 21.39 1.08 -4.81
C ALA A 45 22.10 2.28 -4.18
N THR A 46 22.69 3.09 -5.05
CA THR A 46 23.33 4.37 -4.73
C THR A 46 22.56 5.49 -5.45
N TRP A 47 22.77 5.65 -6.76
CA TRP A 47 22.03 6.60 -7.58
C TRP A 47 20.59 6.14 -7.84
N GLY A 48 20.36 4.82 -7.90
CA GLY A 48 19.02 4.23 -8.10
C GLY A 48 18.02 4.58 -7.00
N LEU A 49 18.49 4.94 -5.80
CA LEU A 49 17.60 5.36 -4.70
C LEU A 49 16.77 6.58 -5.05
N SER A 50 17.34 7.56 -5.75
CA SER A 50 16.61 8.78 -6.12
C SER A 50 15.46 8.46 -7.09
N VAL A 51 15.63 7.48 -7.97
CA VAL A 51 14.58 7.02 -8.89
C VAL A 51 13.43 6.38 -8.11
N MET A 52 13.75 5.46 -7.18
CA MET A 52 12.75 4.78 -6.35
C MET A 52 12.03 5.74 -5.39
N GLU A 53 12.74 6.74 -4.86
CA GLU A 53 12.15 7.78 -4.00
C GLU A 53 11.12 8.60 -4.79
N ASN A 54 11.45 9.03 -6.00
CA ASN A 54 10.52 9.74 -6.88
C ASN A 54 9.28 8.89 -7.21
N GLU A 55 9.46 7.61 -7.51
CA GLU A 55 8.35 6.67 -7.77
C GLU A 55 7.38 6.58 -6.58
N LEU A 56 7.91 6.60 -5.36
CA LEU A 56 7.13 6.57 -4.12
C LEU A 56 6.71 7.95 -3.59
N SER A 57 6.93 9.01 -4.38
CA SER A 57 6.68 10.42 -4.01
C SER A 57 7.35 10.83 -2.70
N ILE A 58 8.57 10.36 -2.46
CA ILE A 58 9.43 10.76 -1.34
C ILE A 58 10.36 11.89 -1.85
N PRO A 59 10.47 13.03 -1.15
CA PRO A 59 11.45 14.07 -1.51
C PRO A 59 12.87 13.52 -1.47
N VAL A 60 13.60 13.68 -2.59
CA VAL A 60 15.00 13.27 -2.72
C VAL A 60 15.89 14.23 -1.96
N ASP A 61 16.64 13.71 -0.98
CA ASP A 61 17.57 14.49 -0.17
C ASP A 61 18.96 13.84 -0.17
N LEU A 62 19.84 14.37 -1.01
CA LEU A 62 21.19 13.85 -1.21
C LEU A 62 22.14 14.17 -0.04
N SER A 63 21.74 15.02 0.90
CA SER A 63 22.54 15.33 2.10
C SER A 63 22.50 14.19 3.14
N LYS A 64 21.48 13.32 3.05
CA LYS A 64 21.29 12.21 3.99
C LYS A 64 22.17 11.01 3.66
N PRO A 65 22.67 10.28 4.68
CA PRO A 65 23.35 9.01 4.47
C PRO A 65 22.48 8.01 3.71
N LEU A 66 23.09 7.19 2.83
CA LEU A 66 22.39 6.20 2.03
C LEU A 66 21.55 5.24 2.88
N ASP A 67 22.06 4.78 4.02
CA ASP A 67 21.35 3.85 4.90
C ASP A 67 20.07 4.44 5.50
N HIS A 68 20.08 5.75 5.78
CA HIS A 68 18.90 6.45 6.23
C HIS A 68 17.86 6.55 5.10
N ARG A 69 18.29 6.88 3.88
CA ARG A 69 17.43 6.91 2.69
C ARG A 69 16.81 5.53 2.40
N ARG A 70 17.61 4.47 2.44
CA ARG A 70 17.16 3.07 2.29
C ARG A 70 16.12 2.70 3.35
N SER A 71 16.36 3.07 4.61
CA SER A 71 15.43 2.78 5.71
C SER A 71 14.08 3.47 5.51
N MET A 72 14.10 4.75 5.10
CA MET A 72 12.90 5.51 4.75
C MET A 72 12.14 4.91 3.58
N LEU A 73 12.84 4.56 2.49
CA LEU A 73 12.24 3.95 1.31
C LEU A 73 11.61 2.58 1.64
N LYS A 74 12.30 1.73 2.41
CA LYS A 74 11.76 0.45 2.90
C LYS A 74 10.54 0.65 3.79
N ALA A 75 10.57 1.63 4.69
CA ALA A 75 9.44 1.96 5.56
C ALA A 75 8.23 2.41 4.73
N ARG A 76 8.45 3.28 3.73
CA ARG A 76 7.41 3.71 2.80
C ARG A 76 6.86 2.55 1.99
N LYS A 77 7.71 1.69 1.43
CA LYS A 77 7.31 0.50 0.66
C LYS A 77 6.48 -0.48 1.50
N ARG A 78 6.82 -0.65 2.79
CA ARG A 78 6.02 -1.44 3.75
C ARG A 78 4.69 -0.77 4.10
N GLY A 79 4.68 0.54 4.34
CA GLY A 79 3.48 1.31 4.71
C GLY A 79 2.55 1.65 3.54
N SER A 80 3.05 1.56 2.30
CA SER A 80 2.27 1.75 1.06
C SER A 80 1.50 0.49 0.63
N GLY A 81 1.71 -0.62 1.33
CA GLY A 81 1.09 -1.91 1.04
C GLY A 81 -0.27 -2.05 1.71
N THR A 82 -1.33 -2.04 0.90
CA THR A 82 -2.71 -2.41 1.22
C THR A 82 -3.47 -1.52 2.20
N LEU A 83 -4.59 -0.98 1.71
CA LEU A 83 -5.78 -0.68 2.50
C LEU A 83 -6.16 -1.95 3.28
N SER A 84 -5.56 -2.12 4.45
CA SER A 84 -5.84 -3.23 5.35
C SER A 84 -7.17 -2.96 6.03
N ALA A 85 -7.92 -4.02 6.33
CA ALA A 85 -9.09 -3.93 7.20
C ALA A 85 -8.76 -3.18 8.51
N LYS A 86 -7.50 -3.26 8.98
CA LYS A 86 -7.00 -2.52 10.15
C LYS A 86 -6.97 -0.99 9.94
N LEU A 87 -6.60 -0.52 8.74
CA LEU A 87 -6.57 0.91 8.42
C LEU A 87 -8.00 1.46 8.31
N ILE A 88 -8.88 0.75 7.60
CA ILE A 88 -10.31 1.10 7.50
C ILE A 88 -10.93 1.12 8.90
N LYS A 89 -10.63 0.11 9.72
CA LYS A 89 -11.08 0.02 11.10
C LYS A 89 -10.62 1.23 11.92
N SER A 90 -9.34 1.55 11.89
CA SER A 90 -8.78 2.69 12.62
C SER A 90 -9.42 4.02 12.22
N VAL A 91 -9.74 4.21 10.93
CA VAL A 91 -10.44 5.41 10.48
C VAL A 91 -11.88 5.38 10.97
N ALA A 92 -12.62 4.28 10.79
CA ALA A 92 -14.01 4.18 11.25
C ALA A 92 -14.15 4.39 12.77
N GLU A 93 -13.25 3.81 13.57
CA GLU A 93 -13.20 4.00 15.04
C GLU A 93 -12.83 5.43 15.47
N SER A 94 -12.26 6.25 14.59
CA SER A 94 -11.98 7.67 14.92
C SER A 94 -13.22 8.56 14.83
N PHE A 95 -14.22 8.17 14.02
CA PHE A 95 -15.47 8.92 13.86
C PHE A 95 -16.55 8.49 14.85
N GLN A 96 -16.39 7.32 15.46
CA GLN A 96 -17.33 6.76 16.40
C GLN A 96 -16.56 6.19 17.60
N HIS A 97 -16.92 6.61 18.82
CA HIS A 97 -16.31 6.14 20.08
C HIS A 97 -16.70 4.68 20.42
N GLY A 98 -16.72 3.78 19.44
CA GLY A 98 -17.14 2.38 19.57
C GLY A 98 -16.32 1.45 18.69
N SER A 99 -16.33 0.18 19.04
CA SER A 99 -15.65 -0.90 18.32
C SER A 99 -16.32 -1.14 16.97
N VAL A 100 -15.52 -1.03 15.91
CA VAL A 100 -15.92 -1.32 14.54
C VAL A 100 -15.26 -2.61 14.09
N GLN A 101 -16.03 -3.50 13.45
CA GLN A 101 -15.50 -4.68 12.79
C GLN A 101 -15.44 -4.44 11.29
N VAL A 102 -14.28 -4.71 10.68
CA VAL A 102 -14.09 -4.60 9.23
C VAL A 102 -13.69 -5.95 8.68
N GLN A 103 -14.45 -6.46 7.72
CA GLN A 103 -14.19 -7.74 7.07
C GLN A 103 -14.18 -7.58 5.54
N PRO A 104 -13.18 -8.13 4.83
CA PRO A 104 -13.24 -8.22 3.37
C PRO A 104 -14.25 -9.29 2.94
N ILE A 105 -15.07 -9.00 1.94
CA ILE A 105 -16.00 -9.98 1.37
C ILE A 105 -15.22 -10.88 0.40
N GLN A 106 -15.18 -12.18 0.68
CA GLN A 106 -14.52 -13.18 -0.15
C GLN A 106 -15.05 -13.13 -1.59
N GLY A 107 -14.15 -13.09 -2.58
CA GLY A 107 -14.51 -13.05 -4.00
C GLY A 107 -15.03 -11.71 -4.52
N GLN A 108 -15.06 -10.64 -3.70
CA GLN A 108 -15.51 -9.32 -4.12
C GLN A 108 -14.52 -8.21 -3.75
N SER A 109 -14.54 -7.11 -4.50
CA SER A 109 -13.76 -5.90 -4.22
C SER A 109 -14.46 -5.02 -3.17
N LYS A 110 -14.92 -5.62 -2.07
CA LYS A 110 -15.76 -4.98 -1.06
C LYS A 110 -15.27 -5.22 0.37
N PHE A 111 -15.47 -4.23 1.23
CA PHE A 111 -15.31 -4.35 2.68
C PHE A 111 -16.66 -4.13 3.36
N LEU A 112 -17.00 -5.01 4.29
CA LEU A 112 -18.15 -4.87 5.17
C LEU A 112 -17.68 -4.26 6.50
N ILE A 113 -18.33 -3.17 6.91
CA ILE A 113 -18.10 -2.47 8.17
C ILE A 113 -19.32 -2.69 9.06
N THR A 114 -19.13 -3.37 10.19
CA THR A 114 -20.17 -3.67 11.16
C THR A 114 -19.93 -2.89 12.44
N PHE A 115 -20.95 -2.16 12.89
CA PHE A 115 -20.94 -1.39 14.13
C PHE A 115 -21.46 -2.26 15.28
N ASN A 116 -20.60 -2.59 16.25
CA ASN A 116 -20.96 -3.54 17.29
C ASN A 116 -21.57 -2.89 18.53
N ASP A 117 -21.13 -1.67 18.86
CA ASP A 117 -21.39 -1.04 20.16
C ASP A 117 -22.53 -0.01 20.12
N VAL A 118 -22.97 0.41 18.93
CA VAL A 118 -23.97 1.44 18.77
C VAL A 118 -25.18 0.88 18.02
N PHE A 119 -26.35 1.03 18.63
CA PHE A 119 -27.62 0.77 17.95
C PHE A 119 -28.01 1.98 17.11
N GLY A 120 -28.47 1.72 15.89
CA GLY A 120 -28.92 2.73 14.95
C GLY A 120 -27.84 3.24 13.99
N VAL A 121 -28.20 4.27 13.24
CA VAL A 121 -27.31 4.95 12.29
C VAL A 121 -26.45 5.98 13.03
N PRO A 122 -25.10 5.94 12.90
CA PRO A 122 -24.23 6.93 13.51
C PRO A 122 -24.49 8.34 12.94
N GLU A 123 -24.50 9.36 13.79
CA GLU A 123 -24.69 10.77 13.36
C GLU A 123 -23.57 11.22 12.40
N ASN A 124 -22.33 10.81 12.64
CA ASN A 124 -21.15 11.18 11.84
C ASN A 124 -20.91 10.26 10.63
N LEU A 125 -21.94 9.55 10.14
CA LEU A 125 -21.79 8.57 9.05
C LEU A 125 -21.26 9.22 7.77
N GLU A 126 -21.75 10.41 7.41
CA GLU A 126 -21.36 11.09 6.17
C GLU A 126 -19.90 11.55 6.19
N ASP A 127 -19.43 12.13 7.29
CA ASP A 127 -18.03 12.53 7.44
C ASP A 127 -17.08 11.33 7.35
N MET A 128 -17.48 10.22 7.98
CA MET A 128 -16.75 8.97 7.89
C MET A 128 -16.73 8.41 6.45
N LYS A 129 -17.85 8.46 5.71
CA LYS A 129 -17.88 8.06 4.29
C LYS A 129 -16.92 8.89 3.45
N ILE A 130 -16.87 10.20 3.67
CA ILE A 130 -15.95 11.12 2.97
C ILE A 130 -14.49 10.75 3.30
N ALA A 131 -14.18 10.54 4.59
CA ALA A 131 -12.83 10.18 5.03
C ALA A 131 -12.38 8.82 4.47
N LEU A 132 -13.27 7.82 4.52
CA LEU A 132 -13.03 6.51 3.94
C LEU A 132 -12.82 6.61 2.42
N ARG A 133 -13.57 7.46 1.72
CA ARG A 133 -13.41 7.61 0.27
C ARG A 133 -12.05 8.16 -0.13
N LYS A 134 -11.43 9.02 0.70
CA LYS A 134 -10.08 9.57 0.44
C LYS A 134 -8.99 8.51 0.52
N ILE A 135 -9.17 7.47 1.35
CA ILE A 135 -8.19 6.40 1.51
C ILE A 135 -8.46 5.19 0.61
N LEU A 136 -9.69 5.03 0.14
CA LEU A 136 -10.12 3.90 -0.69
C LEU A 136 -9.70 4.08 -2.15
N PRO A 137 -9.05 3.07 -2.76
CA PRO A 137 -8.90 3.01 -4.20
C PRO A 137 -10.26 3.03 -4.92
N GLY A 138 -10.29 3.58 -6.13
CA GLY A 138 -11.52 3.78 -6.91
C GLY A 138 -12.46 2.56 -6.97
N HIS A 139 -11.88 1.38 -7.17
CA HIS A 139 -12.54 0.08 -7.35
C HIS A 139 -12.92 -0.65 -6.05
N ARG A 140 -12.57 -0.11 -4.87
CA ARG A 140 -12.91 -0.69 -3.56
C ARG A 140 -14.17 -0.05 -3.03
N ILE A 141 -15.18 -0.87 -2.74
CA ILE A 141 -16.47 -0.42 -2.19
C ILE A 141 -16.53 -0.78 -0.72
N VAL A 142 -17.18 0.08 0.08
CA VAL A 142 -17.47 -0.17 1.49
C VAL A 142 -18.98 -0.26 1.67
N GLU A 143 -19.42 -1.30 2.37
CA GLU A 143 -20.80 -1.50 2.79
C GLU A 143 -20.87 -1.39 4.31
N PHE A 144 -21.95 -0.78 4.81
CA PHE A 144 -22.17 -0.55 6.24
C PHE A 144 -23.30 -1.43 6.74
N GLN A 145 -23.08 -2.05 7.90
CA GLN A 145 -24.05 -2.87 8.59
C GLN A 145 -24.31 -2.29 9.98
N PHE A 146 -25.58 -1.94 10.21
CA PHE A 146 -26.05 -1.37 11.48
C PHE A 146 -26.81 -2.41 12.29
N ARG A 147 -26.77 -2.28 13.61
CA ARG A 147 -27.59 -3.05 14.54
C ARG A 147 -28.72 -2.17 15.04
N TYR A 148 -29.93 -2.72 15.12
CA TYR A 148 -31.10 -2.01 15.63
C TYR A 148 -31.68 -2.75 16.84
N LEU A 149 -32.48 -2.04 17.64
CA LEU A 149 -33.23 -2.65 18.75
C LEU A 149 -34.24 -3.65 18.19
N LEU A 150 -34.28 -4.86 18.75
CA LEU A 150 -35.27 -5.87 18.39
C LEU A 150 -36.56 -5.67 19.20
N ILE A 151 -37.67 -6.22 18.71
CA ILE A 151 -38.99 -6.16 19.39
C ILE A 151 -38.89 -6.65 20.84
N ARG A 152 -38.09 -7.71 21.09
CA ARG A 152 -37.86 -8.23 22.45
C ARG A 152 -37.15 -7.23 23.36
N ASP A 153 -36.24 -6.43 22.81
CA ASP A 153 -35.46 -5.45 23.58
C ASP A 153 -36.36 -4.24 23.90
N VAL A 154 -37.22 -3.86 22.95
CA VAL A 154 -38.25 -2.83 23.11
C VAL A 154 -39.30 -3.23 24.14
N ASN A 155 -39.78 -4.48 24.12
CA ASN A 155 -40.77 -4.98 25.10
C ASN A 155 -40.24 -5.00 26.54
N ALA A 156 -38.92 -5.03 26.73
CA ALA A 156 -38.30 -4.96 28.05
C ALA A 156 -38.10 -3.52 28.54
N MET A 157 -38.30 -2.51 27.69
CA MET A 157 -38.18 -1.10 28.06
C MET A 157 -39.45 -0.59 28.73
N THR A 158 -39.28 0.33 29.68
CA THR A 158 -40.40 1.11 30.23
C THR A 158 -40.84 2.19 29.25
N ILE A 159 -42.06 2.71 29.43
CA ILE A 159 -42.62 3.79 28.60
C ILE A 159 -41.70 5.02 28.61
N ALA A 160 -41.19 5.42 29.77
CA ALA A 160 -40.26 6.55 29.90
C ALA A 160 -38.93 6.34 29.13
N GLN A 161 -38.41 5.10 29.11
CA GLN A 161 -37.21 4.77 28.34
C GLN A 161 -37.48 4.83 26.83
N LEU A 162 -38.65 4.36 26.38
CA LEU A 162 -39.05 4.43 24.99
C LEU A 162 -39.17 5.88 24.49
N GLU A 163 -39.79 6.76 25.27
CA GLU A 163 -39.92 8.19 24.94
C GLU A 163 -38.56 8.89 24.80
N SER A 164 -37.58 8.49 25.61
CA SER A 164 -36.22 9.06 25.55
C SER A 164 -35.31 8.45 24.47
N THR A 165 -35.75 7.38 23.80
CA THR A 165 -34.91 6.65 22.84
C THR A 165 -35.06 7.27 21.44
N PRO A 166 -33.97 7.75 20.81
CA PRO A 166 -34.05 8.36 19.50
C PRO A 166 -34.48 7.36 18.42
N LEU A 167 -35.25 7.84 17.44
CA LEU A 167 -35.92 7.01 16.43
C LEU A 167 -34.92 6.22 15.54
N ASN A 168 -33.73 6.79 15.33
CA ASN A 168 -32.65 6.16 14.56
C ASN A 168 -32.17 4.81 15.13
N LYS A 169 -32.53 4.45 16.36
CA LYS A 169 -32.22 3.15 17.00
C LYS A 169 -33.17 2.02 16.62
N PHE A 170 -34.32 2.34 16.01
CA PHE A 170 -35.30 1.36 15.56
C PHE A 170 -35.15 1.07 14.07
N ALA A 171 -35.40 -0.17 13.66
CA ALA A 171 -35.42 -0.54 12.25
C ALA A 171 -36.60 0.16 11.55
N GLY A 172 -36.29 1.13 10.66
CA GLY A 172 -37.29 1.93 9.94
C GLY A 172 -37.46 3.37 10.44
N GLY A 173 -36.71 3.79 11.45
CA GLY A 173 -36.72 5.17 11.98
C GLY A 173 -35.79 6.15 11.24
N ALA A 174 -35.51 5.89 9.96
CA ALA A 174 -34.65 6.73 9.10
C ALA A 174 -35.46 7.83 8.41
#